data_AF-A0A7W4C5I7-F1
#
_entry.id   AF-A0A7W4C5I7-F1
#
_cell.length_a   1.000
_cell.length_b   1.000
_cell.length_c   1.000
_cell.angle_alpha   90.00
_cell.angle_beta   90.00
_cell.angle_gamma   90.00
#
_symmetry.space_group_name_H-M   'P 1'
#
loop_
_entity.id
_entity.type
_entity.pdbx_description
1 polymer ?
#
loop_
_entity_poly.entity_id
_entity_poly.type
_entity_poly.pdbx_seq_one_letter_code
_entity_poly.pdbx_strand_id
1 'polypeptide(L)' 'MANYEYVQGIFDCASSILTIGSNKAFKIAEDLSVMDSDERLTKLTTWARQRSLITANGVIAEI' A
#
# COMPACT_ATOMS: atom_id res chain seq x y z
N MET A 1 11.38 -21.26 7.19
CA MET A 1 11.47 -19.80 7.43
C MET A 1 10.07 -19.26 7.58
N ALA A 2 9.74 -18.60 8.69
CA ALA A 2 8.51 -17.84 8.78
C ALA A 2 8.65 -16.59 7.89
N ASN A 3 7.88 -16.51 6.81
CA ASN A 3 7.74 -15.30 6.01
C ASN A 3 6.87 -14.33 6.82
N TYR A 4 7.50 -13.55 7.70
CA TYR A 4 6.79 -12.45 8.35
C TYR A 4 6.56 -11.37 7.31
N GLU A 5 5.30 -11.12 6.99
CA GLU A 5 4.91 -9.94 6.22
C GLU A 5 5.06 -8.72 7.12
N TYR A 6 5.74 -7.69 6.62
CA TYR A 6 5.97 -6.45 7.36
C TYR A 6 5.26 -5.30 6.67
N VAL A 7 4.52 -4.52 7.44
CA VAL A 7 3.89 -3.29 6.93
C VAL A 7 4.99 -2.29 6.59
N GLN A 8 5.05 -1.88 5.32
CA GLN A 8 6.03 -0.92 4.80
C GLN A 8 5.39 0.33 4.20
N GLY A 9 4.05 0.37 4.15
CA GLY A 9 3.31 1.58 3.83
C GLY A 9 1.90 1.56 4.39
N ILE A 10 1.34 2.75 4.49
CA ILE A 10 0.01 3.02 5.01
C ILE A 10 -0.76 3.80 3.96
N PHE A 11 -1.93 3.28 3.58
CA PHE A 11 -2.89 3.97 2.76
C PHE A 11 -3.97 4.59 3.65
N ASP A 12 -4.09 5.91 3.62
CA ASP A 12 -5.16 6.64 4.26
C ASP A 12 -6.34 6.76 3.29
N CYS A 13 -7.45 6.11 3.60
CA CYS A 13 -8.64 6.12 2.76
C CYS A 13 -9.29 7.51 2.69
N ALA A 14 -9.29 8.27 3.79
CA ALA A 14 -9.93 9.57 3.89
C ALA A 14 -9.21 10.62 3.04
N SER A 15 -7.87 10.59 3.02
CA SER A 15 -7.08 11.50 2.19
C SER A 15 -6.70 10.92 0.83
N SER A 16 -6.94 9.63 0.59
CA SER A 16 -6.46 8.86 -0.58
C SER A 16 -4.95 9.00 -0.78
N ILE A 17 -4.17 8.98 0.31
CA ILE A 17 -2.71 9.11 0.28
C ILE A 17 -2.09 7.77 0.69
N LEU A 18 -1.24 7.24 -0.18
CA LEU A 18 -0.36 6.12 0.14
C LEU A 18 1.00 6.65 0.60
N THR A 19 1.34 6.40 1.85
CA THR A 19 2.65 6.71 2.42
C THR A 19 3.49 5.44 2.50
N ILE A 20 4.71 5.44 1.97
CA ILE A 20 5.65 4.31 2.01
C ILE A 20 6.95 4.76 2.68
N GLY A 21 7.35 4.04 3.73
CA GLY A 21 8.45 4.46 4.59
C GLY A 21 8.22 5.85 5.19
N SER A 22 9.29 6.61 5.41
CA SER A 22 9.22 7.92 6.08
C SER A 22 9.09 9.12 5.13
N ASN A 23 9.32 8.95 3.82
CA ASN A 23 9.60 10.09 2.92
C ASN A 23 8.82 10.06 1.59
N LYS A 24 7.99 9.05 1.34
CA LYS A 24 7.31 8.90 0.05
C LYS A 24 5.80 8.89 0.27
N ALA A 25 5.11 9.89 -0.26
CA ALA A 25 3.66 9.97 -0.26
C ALA A 25 3.16 10.06 -1.70
N PHE A 26 2.11 9.31 -2.02
CA PHE A 26 1.52 9.23 -3.35
C PHE A 26 0.03 9.48 -3.24
N LYS A 27 -0.49 10.45 -4.01
CA LYS A 27 -1.93 10.62 -4.18
C LYS A 27 -2.45 9.49 -5.06
N ILE A 28 -3.37 8.71 -4.52
CA ILE A 28 -4.02 7.61 -5.21
C ILE A 28 -5.34 8.12 -5.80
N ALA A 29 -5.66 7.67 -7.01
CA ALA A 29 -6.90 8.05 -7.69
C ALA A 29 -8.14 7.59 -6.89
N GLU A 30 -9.20 8.40 -6.93
CA GLU A 30 -10.45 8.18 -6.19
C GLU A 30 -11.12 6.84 -6.55
N ASP A 31 -10.91 6.30 -7.76
CA ASP A 31 -11.46 5.00 -8.16
C ASP A 31 -11.00 3.81 -7.29
N LEU A 32 -9.90 3.94 -6.53
CA LEU A 32 -9.47 2.91 -5.58
C LEU A 32 -10.24 2.97 -4.26
N SER A 33 -10.84 4.11 -3.92
CA SER A 33 -11.62 4.28 -2.68
C SER A 33 -12.95 3.52 -2.71
N VAL A 34 -13.51 3.28 -3.90
CA VAL A 34 -14.76 2.54 -4.10
C VAL A 34 -14.54 1.03 -4.21
N MET A 35 -13.29 0.56 -4.23
CA MET A 35 -12.95 -0.87 -4.23
C MET A 35 -13.04 -1.47 -2.83
N ASP A 36 -13.24 -2.80 -2.77
CA ASP A 36 -13.11 -3.54 -1.52
C ASP A 36 -11.70 -3.40 -0.93
N SER A 37 -11.63 -3.40 0.40
CA SER A 37 -10.39 -3.22 1.16
C SER A 37 -9.30 -4.21 0.74
N ASP A 38 -9.62 -5.51 0.66
CA ASP A 38 -8.65 -6.54 0.25
C ASP A 38 -8.14 -6.33 -1.18
N GLU A 39 -9.02 -5.97 -2.12
CA GLU A 39 -8.65 -5.74 -3.52
C GLU A 39 -7.77 -4.49 -3.65
N ARG A 40 -8.12 -3.42 -2.95
CA ARG A 40 -7.34 -2.19 -2.88
C ARG A 40 -5.95 -2.45 -2.32
N LEU A 41 -5.86 -3.09 -1.14
CA LEU A 41 -4.57 -3.39 -0.50
C LEU A 41 -3.70 -4.30 -1.38
N THR A 42 -4.29 -5.30 -2.03
CA THR A 42 -3.58 -6.18 -2.97
C THR A 42 -3.02 -5.39 -4.14
N LYS A 43 -3.81 -4.49 -4.72
CA LYS A 43 -3.43 -3.66 -5.86
C LYS A 43 -2.34 -2.64 -5.49
N LEU A 44 -2.48 -1.96 -4.35
CA LEU A 44 -1.48 -1.02 -3.84
C LEU A 44 -0.16 -1.73 -3.49
N THR A 45 -0.24 -2.88 -2.83
CA THR A 45 0.94 -3.70 -2.50
C THR A 45 1.65 -4.18 -3.77
N THR A 46 0.89 -4.66 -4.76
CA THR A 46 1.45 -5.12 -6.04
C THR A 46 2.13 -3.97 -6.79
N TRP A 47 1.46 -2.83 -6.90
CA TRP A 47 2.02 -1.63 -7.53
C TRP A 47 3.30 -1.14 -6.84
N ALA A 48 3.31 -1.14 -5.50
CA ALA A 48 4.47 -0.72 -4.73
C ALA A 48 5.66 -1.67 -4.91
N ARG A 49 5.41 -2.98 -4.97
CA ARG A 49 6.44 -4.01 -5.24
C ARG A 49 7.00 -3.87 -6.66
N GLN A 50 6.14 -3.69 -7.66
CA GLN A 50 6.55 -3.50 -9.07
C GLN A 50 7.46 -2.28 -9.26
N ARG A 51 7.27 -1.25 -8.43
CA ARG A 51 8.10 -0.03 -8.43
C ARG A 51 9.29 -0.10 -7.47
N SER A 52 9.54 -1.26 -6.85
CA SER A 52 10.57 -1.46 -5.83
C SER A 52 10.50 -0.43 -4.68
N LEU A 53 9.28 0.01 -4.35
CA LEU A 53 9.03 0.93 -3.24
C LEU A 53 8.98 0.22 -1.89
N ILE A 54 8.56 -1.05 -1.92
CA ILE A 54 8.56 -1.98 -0.78
C ILE A 54 9.24 -3.29 -1.17
N THR A 55 9.66 -4.06 -0.17
CA THR A 55 10.29 -5.37 -0.36
C THR A 55 9.29 -6.42 -0.84
N ALA A 56 9.78 -7.57 -1.31
CA ALA A 56 8.94 -8.68 -1.77
C ALA A 56 7.97 -9.19 -0.67
N ASN A 57 8.35 -9.07 0.60
CA ASN A 57 7.54 -9.44 1.77
C ASN A 57 6.88 -8.22 2.44
N GLY A 58 7.04 -7.03 1.85
CA GLY A 58 6.41 -5.81 2.33
C GLY A 58 4.94 -5.79 1.94
N VAL A 59 4.08 -5.34 2.85
CA VAL A 59 2.64 -5.15 2.61
C VAL A 59 2.25 -3.70 2.90
N ILE A 60 1.16 -3.27 2.26
CA ILE A 60 0.49 -2.00 2.57
C ILE A 60 -0.65 -2.31 3.53
N ALA A 61 -0.78 -1.50 4.58
CA ALA A 61 -1.94 -1.48 5.46
C ALA A 61 -2.81 -0.27 5.12
N GLU A 62 -4.07 -0.29 5.54
CA GLU A 62 -4.97 0.87 5.45
C GLU A 62 -5.36 1.37 6.83
N ILE A 63 -5.67 2.67 6.91
CA ILE A 63 -6.21 3.37 8.08
C ILE A 63 -7.36 4.29 7.69
#